data_AF-A0A1S2M6X3-F1
#
_entry.id   AF-A0A1S2M6X3-F1
#
_cell.length_a   1.000
_cell.length_b   1.000
_cell.length_c   1.000
_cell.angle_alpha   90.00
_cell.angle_beta   90.00
_cell.angle_gamma   90.00
#
_symmetry.space_group_name_H-M   'P 1'
#
loop_
_entity.id
_entity.type
_entity.pdbx_description
1 polymer ?
#
loop_
_entity_poly.entity_id
_entity_poly.type
_entity_poly.pdbx_seq_one_letter_code
_entity_poly.pdbx_strand_id
1 'polypeptide(L)' 'MEKWLKYVEIKRMLEQGYSKAKVAEKFNISRGTLYKYLNMTPDEMSTWLASSKTRRKKLDVFKGMI' A
#
# COMPACT_ATOMS: atom_id res chain seq x y z
N MET A 1 -3.67 -4.38 -8.84
CA MET A 1 -3.26 -2.96 -8.84
C MET A 1 -1.97 -2.85 -8.05
N GLU A 2 -0.89 -2.42 -8.69
CA GLU A 2 0.39 -2.18 -8.01
C GLU A 2 0.20 -1.21 -6.85
N LYS A 3 0.87 -1.46 -5.71
CA LYS A 3 0.72 -0.64 -4.50
C LYS A 3 1.10 0.84 -4.74
N TRP A 4 1.98 1.12 -5.70
CA TRP A 4 2.32 2.47 -6.15
C TRP A 4 1.12 3.21 -6.77
N LEU A 5 0.42 2.56 -7.70
CA LEU A 5 -0.77 3.12 -8.35
C LEU A 5 -1.85 3.45 -7.31
N LYS A 6 -2.04 2.60 -6.29
CA LYS A 6 -2.95 2.88 -5.18
C LYS A 6 -2.58 4.18 -4.44
N TYR A 7 -1.30 4.40 -4.15
CA TYR A 7 -0.83 5.62 -3.49
C TYR A 7 -1.12 6.88 -4.31
N VAL A 8 -0.81 6.85 -5.62
CA VAL A 8 -1.07 7.97 -6.53
C VAL A 8 -2.56 8.27 -6.62
N GLU A 9 -3.39 7.24 -6.73
CA GLU A 9 -4.85 7.42 -6.82
C GLU A 9 -5.45 7.94 -5.51
N ILE A 10 -4.93 7.51 -4.35
CA ILE A 10 -5.31 8.05 -3.03
C ILE A 10 -5.01 9.55 -2.95
N LYS A 11 -3.81 9.99 -3.36
CA LYS A 11 -3.43 11.41 -3.36
C LYS A 11 -4.34 12.22 -4.29
N ARG A 12 -4.59 11.74 -5.52
CA ARG A 12 -5.52 12.38 -6.47
C ARG A 12 -6.93 12.52 -5.92
N MET A 13 -7.47 11.48 -5.29
CA MET A 13 -8.81 11.55 -4.68
C MET A 13 -8.86 12.56 -3.53
N LEU A 14 -7.79 12.69 -2.75
CA LEU A 14 -7.76 13.67 -1.67
C LEU A 14 -7.64 15.11 -2.20
N GLU A 15 -6.88 15.32 -3.28
CA GLU A 15 -6.83 16.61 -4.00
C GLU A 15 -8.20 16.98 -4.58
N GLN A 16 -8.97 15.99 -5.05
CA GLN A 16 -10.35 16.17 -5.51
C GLN A 16 -11.36 16.43 -4.38
N GLY A 17 -10.93 16.42 -3.11
CA GLY A 17 -11.78 16.71 -1.97
C GLY A 17 -12.58 15.52 -1.43
N TYR A 18 -12.27 14.29 -1.83
CA TYR A 18 -12.90 13.10 -1.24
C TYR A 18 -12.53 12.94 0.23
N SER A 19 -13.48 12.49 1.05
CA SER A 19 -13.23 12.22 2.47
C SER A 19 -12.29 11.03 2.64
N LYS A 20 -11.38 11.11 3.63
CA LYS A 20 -10.44 10.04 3.97
C LYS A 20 -11.15 8.70 4.24
N ALA A 21 -12.34 8.73 4.83
CA ALA A 21 -13.15 7.54 5.07
C ALA A 21 -13.57 6.86 3.76
N LYS A 22 -14.10 7.62 2.80
CA LYS A 22 -14.56 7.11 1.51
C LYS A 22 -13.41 6.55 0.67
N VAL A 23 -12.23 7.18 0.76
CA VAL A 23 -11.00 6.67 0.14
C VAL A 23 -10.59 5.33 0.76
N ALA A 24 -10.57 5.22 2.10
CA ALA A 24 -10.23 3.96 2.78
C ALA A 24 -11.18 2.81 2.40
N GLU A 25 -12.48 3.08 2.34
CA GLU A 25 -13.51 2.13 1.92
C GLU A 25 -13.33 1.69 0.47
N LYS A 26 -13.08 2.63 -0.46
CA LYS A 26 -12.89 2.32 -1.88
C LYS A 26 -11.68 1.41 -2.11
N PHE A 27 -10.57 1.63 -1.40
CA PHE A 27 -9.37 0.81 -1.55
C PHE A 27 -9.34 -0.43 -0.65
N ASN A 28 -10.38 -0.64 0.17
CA ASN A 28 -10.49 -1.68 1.19
C ASN A 28 -9.23 -1.75 2.09
N ILE A 29 -8.74 -0.58 2.52
CA ILE A 29 -7.58 -0.46 3.41
C ILE A 29 -8.00 0.08 4.77
N SER A 30 -7.26 -0.29 5.81
CA SER A 30 -7.47 0.30 7.13
C SER A 30 -7.15 1.80 7.12
N ARG A 31 -7.86 2.57 7.96
CA ARG A 31 -7.58 4.00 8.14
C ARG A 31 -6.13 4.26 8.57
N GLY A 32 -5.54 3.37 9.38
CA GLY A 32 -4.13 3.47 9.77
C GLY A 32 -3.17 3.34 8.60
N THR A 33 -3.47 2.43 7.66
CA THR A 33 -2.71 2.31 6.40
C THR A 33 -2.84 3.57 5.55
N LEU A 34 -4.05 4.12 5.46
CA LEU A 34 -4.28 5.38 4.74
C LEU A 34 -3.50 6.54 5.35
N TYR A 35 -3.52 6.70 6.67
CA TYR A 35 -2.75 7.75 7.36
C TYR A 35 -1.25 7.58 7.17
N LYS A 36 -0.76 6.34 7.18
CA LYS A 36 0.64 6.04 6.87
C LYS A 36 1.02 6.52 5.46
N TYR A 37 0.19 6.24 4.47
CA TYR A 37 0.41 6.72 3.10
C TYR A 37 0.30 8.24 2.98
N LEU A 38 -0.56 8.87 3.77
CA LEU A 38 -0.69 10.32 3.77
C LEU A 38 0.57 11.02 4.26
N ASN A 39 1.19 10.47 5.30
CA ASN A 39 2.40 11.01 5.91
C ASN A 39 3.68 10.68 5.13
N MET A 40 3.62 9.72 4.20
CA MET A 40 4.76 9.33 3.37
C MET A 40 4.91 10.21 2.13
N THR A 41 6.14 10.60 1.86
CA THR A 41 6.53 11.19 0.57
C THR A 41 6.56 10.12 -0.55
N PRO A 42 6.54 10.52 -1.83
CA PRO A 42 6.69 9.58 -2.94
C PRO A 42 7.98 8.76 -2.87
N ASP A 43 9.09 9.34 -2.42
CA ASP A 43 10.38 8.67 -2.26
C ASP A 43 10.35 7.64 -1.12
N GLU A 44 9.77 8.01 0.03
CA GLU A 44 9.58 7.10 1.15
C GLU A 44 8.64 5.94 0.79
N MET A 45 7.60 6.21 0.03
CA MET A 45 6.68 5.17 -0.45
C MET A 45 7.40 4.23 -1.42
N SER A 46 8.23 4.74 -2.32
CA SER A 46 9.05 3.93 -3.24
C SER A 46 10.01 3.01 -2.47
N THR A 47 10.68 3.56 -1.46
CA THR A 47 11.57 2.81 -0.56
C THR A 47 10.81 1.77 0.27
N TRP A 48 9.63 2.13 0.78
CA TRP A 48 8.75 1.22 1.51
C TRP A 48 8.25 0.08 0.63
N LEU A 49 7.96 0.35 -0.64
CA LEU A 49 7.56 -0.68 -1.60
C LEU A 49 8.69 -1.64 -1.93
N ALA A 50 9.89 -1.11 -2.17
CA ALA A 50 11.09 -1.90 -2.42
C ALA A 50 11.47 -2.79 -1.21
N SER A 51 11.29 -2.26 0.00
CA SER A 51 11.55 -2.99 1.26
C SER A 51 10.42 -3.91 1.68
N SER A 52 9.18 -3.66 1.24
CA SER A 52 8.00 -4.51 1.46
C SER A 52 8.08 -5.79 0.60
N LYS A 53 9.15 -6.56 0.80
CA LYS A 53 9.24 -7.93 0.29
C LYS A 53 8.14 -8.76 0.93
N THR A 54 7.51 -9.62 0.13
CA THR A 54 6.62 -10.66 0.62
C THR A 54 7.35 -11.46 1.68
N ARG A 55 6.75 -11.56 2.88
CA ARG A 55 7.25 -12.43 3.93
C ARG A 55 7.31 -13.85 3.37
N ARG A 56 8.51 -14.37 3.10
CA ARG A 56 8.69 -15.77 2.75
C ARG A 56 8.53 -16.60 4.02
N LYS A 57 7.63 -17.58 4.02
CA LYS A 57 7.56 -18.55 5.13
C LYS A 57 8.75 -19.50 4.99
N LYS A 58 9.31 -19.95 6.12
CA LYS A 58 10.39 -20.97 6.11
C LYS A 58 10.00 -22.22 5.32
N LEU A 59 8.72 -22.58 5.36
CA LEU A 59 8.15 -23.73 4.64
C LEU A 59 8.01 -23.51 3.12
N ASP A 60 7.94 -22.26 2.65
CA ASP A 60 7.83 -21.98 1.20
C ASP A 60 9.07 -22.43 0.44
N VAL A 61 10.22 -22.57 1.12
CA VAL A 61 11.49 -23.04 0.54
C VAL A 61 11.41 -24.51 0.09
N PHE A 62 10.55 -25.32 0.72
CA PHE A 62 10.48 -26.77 0.48
C PHE A 62 9.34 -27.18 -0.47
N LYS A 63 8.56 -26.22 -0.99
CA LYS A 63 7.32 -26.50 -1.73
C LYS A 63 7.53 -27.13 -3.12
N GLY A 64 8.76 -27.18 -3.61
CA GLY A 64 9.14 -27.78 -4.90
C GLY A 64 10.07 -29.00 -4.80
N MET A 65 10.25 -29.57 -3.60
CA MET A 65 11.08 -30.77 -3.37
C MET A 65 10.25 -32.07 -3.30
N ILE A 66 9.05 -32.11 -3.87
CA ILE A 66 8.17 -33.29 -3.94
C ILE A 66 8.07 -33.76 -5.38
#